data_AF-A0A915XXX6-F1
#
_entry.id   AF-A0A915XXX6-F1
#
_cell.length_a   1.000
_cell.length_b   1.000
_cell.length_c   1.000
_cell.angle_alpha   90.00
_cell.angle_beta   90.00
_cell.angle_gamma   90.00
#
_symmetry.space_group_name_H-M   'P 1'
#
loop_
_entity.id
_entity.type
_entity.pdbx_description
1 polymer ?
#
loop_
_entity_poly.entity_id
_entity_poly.type
_entity_poly.pdbx_seq_one_letter_code
_entity_poly.pdbx_strand_id
1 'polypeptide(L)'
;MGTALRKLPAWLHHPLLIVGVALCLRMAWTVAYEPWRDDYERLIARAPSPDSGSYQEVALVWLHYWNKPGQAIREQPEAIDSIIIRAPGYPLMMALLYALFGVNPFWVVLAQMGASVANCYLVIAALRRISSPLGAALGGWLFAVNPILIDHTQLILTETFFVLGATLLLYSLCRWRAHPAPDPLRAGFGSGVALAFTTLIRPGMLWLAPVLGVLGVFFAPAFGAGASALAGRLSCGRRGSLSAVVGI
;
A
#
# COMPACT_ATOMS: atom_id res chain seq x y z
N MET A 1 20.51 -24.56 -15.28
CA MET A 1 19.20 -24.37 -14.61
C MET A 1 18.33 -23.20 -15.14
N GLY A 2 18.68 -22.52 -16.24
CA GLY A 2 17.95 -21.32 -16.72
C GLY A 2 16.82 -21.53 -17.75
N THR A 3 16.65 -22.73 -18.29
CA THR A 3 15.75 -22.98 -19.44
C THR A 3 14.35 -23.51 -19.08
N ALA A 4 14.17 -24.10 -17.89
CA ALA A 4 12.89 -24.69 -17.49
C ALA A 4 11.84 -23.63 -17.07
N LEU A 5 12.24 -22.56 -16.39
CA LEU A 5 11.34 -21.50 -15.92
C LEU A 5 10.74 -20.64 -17.03
N ARG A 6 11.30 -20.67 -18.25
CA ARG A 6 10.74 -19.97 -19.42
C ARG A 6 9.54 -20.67 -20.06
N LYS A 7 9.22 -21.90 -19.64
CA LYS A 7 8.11 -22.69 -20.19
C LYS A 7 6.83 -22.62 -19.34
N LEU A 8 6.70 -21.62 -18.46
CA LEU A 8 5.42 -21.42 -17.78
C LEU A 8 4.35 -21.01 -18.81
N PRO A 9 3.16 -21.62 -18.77
CA PRO A 9 2.06 -21.25 -19.64
C PRO A 9 1.76 -19.75 -19.55
N ALA A 10 1.57 -19.09 -20.70
CA ALA A 10 1.33 -17.64 -20.77
C ALA A 10 0.13 -17.18 -19.92
N TRP A 11 -0.87 -18.05 -19.71
CA TRP A 11 -2.05 -17.74 -18.89
C TRP A 11 -1.71 -17.56 -17.40
N LEU A 12 -0.66 -18.20 -16.88
CA LEU A 12 -0.22 -18.03 -15.48
C LEU A 12 0.37 -16.64 -15.20
N HIS A 13 0.70 -15.88 -16.23
CA HIS A 13 1.20 -14.51 -16.12
C HIS A 13 0.06 -13.48 -16.15
N HIS A 14 -1.18 -13.92 -16.36
CA HIS A 14 -2.31 -13.03 -16.49
C HIS A 14 -2.67 -12.41 -15.12
N PRO A 15 -2.70 -11.06 -15.00
CA PRO A 15 -2.82 -10.40 -13.71
C PRO A 15 -4.18 -10.65 -13.07
N LEU A 16 -5.24 -10.69 -13.88
CA LEU A 16 -6.60 -10.92 -13.40
C LEU A 16 -6.79 -12.34 -12.87
N LEU A 17 -6.06 -13.31 -13.41
CA LEU A 17 -6.08 -14.67 -12.87
C LEU A 17 -5.51 -14.66 -11.46
N ILE A 18 -4.33 -14.07 -11.27
CA ILE A 18 -3.64 -14.02 -9.97
C ILE A 18 -4.50 -13.29 -8.93
N VAL A 19 -5.05 -12.13 -9.30
CA VAL A 19 -5.96 -11.34 -8.44
C VAL A 19 -7.25 -12.11 -8.16
N GLY A 20 -7.80 -12.81 -9.16
CA GLY A 20 -8.96 -13.69 -8.99
C GLY A 20 -8.70 -14.82 -8.00
N VAL A 21 -7.54 -15.48 -8.09
CA VAL A 21 -7.14 -16.50 -7.09
C VAL A 21 -6.98 -15.87 -5.71
N ALA A 22 -6.35 -14.69 -5.61
CA ALA A 22 -6.21 -13.98 -4.34
C ALA A 22 -7.58 -13.70 -3.68
N LEU A 23 -8.57 -13.25 -4.47
CA LEU A 23 -9.94 -13.03 -4.03
C LEU A 23 -10.60 -14.34 -3.59
N CYS A 24 -10.55 -15.39 -4.42
CA CYS A 24 -11.17 -16.67 -4.10
C CYS A 24 -10.60 -17.28 -2.80
N LEU A 25 -9.29 -17.23 -2.60
CA LEU A 25 -8.65 -17.72 -1.38
C LEU A 25 -9.10 -16.94 -0.14
N ARG A 26 -9.17 -15.61 -0.22
CA ARG A 26 -9.61 -14.77 0.91
C ARG A 26 -11.08 -14.97 1.20
N MET A 27 -11.92 -15.06 0.16
CA MET A 27 -13.35 -15.33 0.32
C MET A 27 -13.61 -16.71 0.91
N ALA A 28 -12.90 -17.75 0.45
CA ALA A 28 -12.98 -19.08 1.02
C ALA A 28 -12.55 -19.08 2.50
N TRP A 29 -11.49 -18.34 2.84
CA TRP A 29 -11.04 -18.20 4.22
C TRP A 29 -12.05 -17.42 5.09
N THR A 30 -12.62 -16.33 4.58
CA THR A 30 -13.73 -15.62 5.27
C THR A 30 -14.90 -16.54 5.51
N VAL A 31 -15.26 -17.38 4.55
CA VAL A 31 -16.35 -18.34 4.73
C VAL A 31 -16.03 -19.40 5.76
N ALA A 32 -14.79 -19.93 5.77
CA ALA A 32 -14.35 -20.88 6.77
C ALA A 32 -14.26 -20.29 8.18
N TYR A 33 -13.90 -18.99 8.28
CA TYR A 33 -13.80 -18.29 9.56
C TYR A 33 -15.17 -17.94 10.15
N GLU A 34 -16.19 -17.77 9.29
CA GLU A 34 -17.58 -17.47 9.65
C GLU A 34 -17.75 -16.20 10.53
N PRO A 35 -17.20 -15.02 10.16
CA PRO A 35 -17.20 -13.81 10.98
C PRO A 35 -18.59 -13.24 11.31
N TRP A 36 -19.66 -13.76 10.71
CA TRP A 36 -21.05 -13.32 10.89
C TRP A 36 -21.86 -14.17 11.89
N ARG A 37 -21.30 -15.27 12.41
CA ARG A 37 -22.07 -16.23 13.23
C ARG A 37 -22.03 -16.00 14.73
N ASP A 38 -20.94 -15.46 15.26
CA ASP A 38 -20.86 -15.13 16.67
C ASP A 38 -21.17 -13.65 16.86
N ASP A 39 -21.73 -13.31 18.02
CA ASP A 39 -21.98 -11.94 18.48
C ASP A 39 -20.65 -11.19 18.75
N TYR A 40 -19.76 -11.20 17.75
CA TYR A 40 -18.46 -10.55 17.70
C TYR A 40 -17.41 -11.12 18.67
N GLU A 41 -17.72 -12.17 19.42
CA GLU A 41 -16.79 -12.79 20.36
C GLU A 41 -15.48 -13.19 19.67
N ARG A 42 -15.51 -13.94 18.55
CA ARG A 42 -14.26 -14.41 17.90
C ARG A 42 -13.41 -13.29 17.31
N LEU A 43 -14.03 -12.18 16.89
CA LEU A 43 -13.33 -11.07 16.25
C LEU A 43 -12.77 -10.07 17.24
N ILE A 44 -13.38 -9.96 18.44
CA ILE A 44 -13.11 -8.89 19.39
C ILE A 44 -12.80 -9.45 20.78
N ALA A 45 -13.77 -10.11 21.44
CA ALA A 45 -13.65 -10.50 22.85
C ALA A 45 -12.70 -11.69 23.09
N ARG A 46 -12.62 -12.62 22.14
CA ARG A 46 -11.76 -13.81 22.11
C ARG A 46 -10.90 -13.84 20.86
N ALA A 47 -10.60 -12.66 20.34
CA ALA A 47 -9.73 -12.52 19.19
C ALA A 47 -8.38 -13.20 19.47
N PRO A 48 -7.77 -13.88 18.49
CA PRO A 48 -6.44 -14.45 18.64
C PRO A 48 -5.38 -13.42 19.07
N SER A 49 -5.61 -12.14 18.74
CA SER A 49 -4.79 -11.02 19.18
C SER A 49 -5.60 -10.11 20.11
N PRO A 50 -5.07 -9.80 21.32
CA PRO A 50 -5.73 -8.90 22.27
C PRO A 50 -5.86 -7.47 21.73
N ASP A 51 -5.09 -7.12 20.70
CA ASP A 51 -5.12 -5.79 20.09
C ASP A 51 -6.46 -5.45 19.42
N SER A 52 -7.18 -6.46 18.93
CA SER A 52 -8.44 -6.31 18.21
C SER A 52 -9.49 -5.54 19.02
N GLY A 53 -9.60 -5.84 20.33
CA GLY A 53 -10.50 -5.14 21.25
C GLY A 53 -10.14 -3.67 21.39
N SER A 54 -8.86 -3.36 21.60
CA SER A 54 -8.42 -1.97 21.77
C SER A 54 -8.65 -1.10 20.53
N TYR A 55 -8.56 -1.65 19.32
CA TYR A 55 -8.91 -0.90 18.11
C TYR A 55 -10.40 -0.57 18.03
N GLN A 56 -11.26 -1.51 18.44
CA GLN A 56 -12.69 -1.30 18.50
C GLN A 56 -13.09 -0.28 19.56
N GLU A 57 -12.51 -0.32 20.75
CA GLU A 57 -12.75 0.67 21.81
C GLU A 57 -12.51 2.09 21.29
N VAL A 58 -11.35 2.32 20.66
CA VAL A 58 -11.03 3.63 20.07
C VAL A 58 -12.03 3.98 18.97
N ALA A 59 -12.39 3.04 18.09
CA ALA A 59 -13.37 3.29 17.04
C ALA A 59 -14.75 3.71 17.60
N LEU A 60 -15.21 3.06 18.66
CA LEU A 60 -16.48 3.38 19.33
C LEU A 60 -16.43 4.76 20.00
N VAL A 61 -15.32 5.10 20.64
CA VAL A 61 -15.14 6.44 21.22
C VAL A 61 -15.21 7.51 20.13
N TRP A 62 -14.54 7.31 18.99
CA TRP A 62 -14.58 8.26 17.89
C TRP A 62 -15.98 8.37 17.28
N LEU A 63 -16.71 7.26 17.15
CA LEU A 63 -18.06 7.24 16.64
C LEU A 63 -19.03 8.08 17.50
N HIS A 64 -18.93 7.97 18.83
CA HIS A 64 -19.88 8.60 19.76
C HIS A 64 -19.43 9.99 20.25
N TYR A 65 -18.13 10.24 20.36
CA TYR A 65 -17.57 11.42 21.03
C TYR A 65 -16.62 12.25 20.14
N TRP A 66 -16.63 12.05 18.82
CA TRP A 66 -15.82 12.83 17.87
C TRP A 66 -15.83 14.34 18.13
N ASN A 67 -17.00 14.91 18.45
CA ASN A 67 -17.18 16.35 18.69
C ASN A 67 -17.10 16.76 20.17
N LYS A 68 -16.88 15.81 21.08
CA LYS A 68 -16.88 16.02 22.53
C LYS A 68 -15.79 15.19 23.23
N PRO A 69 -14.50 15.38 22.89
CA PRO A 69 -13.41 14.57 23.43
C PRO A 69 -13.30 14.62 24.95
N GLY A 70 -13.69 15.75 25.58
CA GLY A 70 -13.72 15.86 27.04
C GLY A 70 -14.78 14.99 27.73
N GLN A 71 -15.86 14.62 27.03
CA GLN A 71 -16.87 13.69 27.55
C GLN A 71 -16.38 12.25 27.44
N ALA A 72 -15.69 11.88 26.34
CA ALA A 72 -15.10 10.55 26.19
C ALA A 72 -14.20 10.18 27.37
N ILE A 73 -13.36 11.11 27.83
CA ILE A 73 -12.46 10.90 28.98
C ILE A 73 -13.22 10.59 30.27
N ARG A 74 -14.42 11.14 30.45
CA ARG A 74 -15.24 10.94 31.65
C ARG A 74 -16.08 9.68 31.59
N GLU A 75 -16.62 9.38 30.41
CA GLU A 75 -17.63 8.33 30.21
C GLU A 75 -17.04 7.00 29.73
N GLN A 76 -15.79 7.00 29.25
CA GLN A 76 -15.05 5.83 28.78
C GLN A 76 -13.59 5.84 29.30
N PRO A 77 -13.37 5.86 30.63
CA PRO A 77 -12.03 5.94 31.20
C PRO A 77 -11.14 4.75 30.81
N GLU A 78 -11.72 3.56 30.62
CA GLU A 78 -11.04 2.35 30.16
C GLU A 78 -10.47 2.45 28.74
N ALA A 79 -11.08 3.25 27.87
CA ALA A 79 -10.64 3.41 26.49
C ALA A 79 -9.47 4.40 26.35
N ILE A 80 -9.13 5.16 27.40
CA ILE A 80 -8.09 6.21 27.35
C ILE A 80 -6.73 5.61 27.02
N ASP A 81 -6.37 4.50 27.66
CA ASP A 81 -5.09 3.83 27.41
C ASP A 81 -5.00 3.39 25.94
N SER A 82 -6.07 2.77 25.42
CA SER A 82 -6.20 2.40 24.01
C SER A 82 -6.08 3.61 23.06
N ILE A 83 -6.69 4.76 23.40
CA ILE A 83 -6.62 5.99 22.59
C ILE A 83 -5.20 6.54 22.51
N ILE A 84 -4.44 6.49 23.61
CA ILE A 84 -3.09 7.06 23.66
C ILE A 84 -2.08 6.19 22.91
N ILE A 85 -2.19 4.86 23.01
CA ILE A 85 -1.20 3.94 22.45
C ILE A 85 -1.44 3.60 20.98
N ARG A 86 -2.69 3.68 20.50
CA ARG A 86 -3.05 3.26 19.13
C ARG A 86 -2.99 4.45 18.18
N ALA A 87 -2.35 4.22 17.04
CA ALA A 87 -2.39 5.19 15.95
C ALA A 87 -3.83 5.36 15.43
N PRO A 88 -4.25 6.58 15.06
CA PRO A 88 -5.66 6.88 14.85
C PRO A 88 -6.21 6.32 13.53
N GLY A 89 -5.38 6.02 12.53
CA GLY A 89 -5.82 5.73 11.16
C GLY A 89 -6.71 4.49 11.04
N TYR A 90 -6.37 3.41 11.73
CA TYR A 90 -7.17 2.18 11.68
C TYR A 90 -8.48 2.28 12.48
N PRO A 91 -8.48 2.76 13.75
CA PRO A 91 -9.73 3.07 14.47
C PRO A 91 -10.65 4.04 13.72
N LEU A 92 -10.11 5.06 13.06
CA LEU A 92 -10.88 6.00 12.26
C LEU A 92 -11.65 5.33 11.13
N MET A 93 -10.96 4.45 10.40
CA MET A 93 -11.56 3.68 9.33
C MET A 93 -12.62 2.70 9.86
N MET A 94 -12.38 2.05 11.01
CA MET A 94 -13.40 1.25 11.68
C MET A 94 -14.61 2.09 12.07
N ALA A 95 -14.41 3.27 12.68
CA ALA A 95 -15.48 4.19 13.05
C ALA A 95 -16.30 4.64 11.84
N LEU A 96 -15.65 4.90 10.71
CA LEU A 96 -16.32 5.22 9.44
C LEU A 96 -17.19 4.06 8.96
N LEU A 97 -16.68 2.82 8.98
CA LEU A 97 -17.46 1.64 8.60
C LEU A 97 -18.64 1.42 9.55
N TYR A 98 -18.46 1.65 10.85
CA TYR A 98 -19.53 1.56 11.83
C TYR A 98 -20.59 2.65 11.67
N ALA A 99 -20.19 3.86 11.27
CA ALA A 99 -21.13 4.92 10.95
C ALA A 99 -21.97 4.60 9.70
N LEU A 100 -21.39 3.93 8.71
CA LEU A 100 -22.05 3.60 7.44
C LEU A 100 -22.95 2.36 7.52
N PHE A 101 -22.51 1.33 8.25
CA PHE A 101 -23.12 0.01 8.20
C PHE A 101 -23.55 -0.54 9.58
N GLY A 102 -23.44 0.28 10.63
CA GLY A 102 -23.67 -0.11 12.01
C GLY A 102 -22.45 -0.75 12.68
N VAL A 103 -22.48 -0.82 14.01
CA VAL A 103 -21.40 -1.40 14.83
C VAL A 103 -21.34 -2.92 14.63
N ASN A 104 -20.64 -3.34 13.58
CA ASN A 104 -20.43 -4.73 13.23
C ASN A 104 -19.03 -4.92 12.61
N PRO A 105 -18.11 -5.61 13.32
CA PRO A 105 -16.75 -5.90 12.85
C PRO A 105 -16.68 -6.67 11.52
N PHE A 106 -17.74 -7.35 11.10
CA PHE A 106 -17.82 -8.00 9.79
C PHE A 106 -17.49 -7.05 8.64
N TRP A 107 -17.96 -5.80 8.72
CA TRP A 107 -17.68 -4.79 7.69
C TRP A 107 -16.20 -4.43 7.61
N VAL A 108 -15.50 -4.48 8.74
CA VAL A 108 -14.04 -4.27 8.81
C VAL A 108 -13.33 -5.45 8.14
N VAL A 109 -13.72 -6.69 8.43
CA VAL A 109 -13.19 -7.89 7.75
C VAL A 109 -13.38 -7.82 6.24
N LEU A 110 -14.57 -7.41 5.78
CA LEU A 110 -14.87 -7.27 4.36
C LEU A 110 -13.99 -6.19 3.70
N ALA A 111 -13.79 -5.06 4.38
CA ALA A 111 -12.90 -4.00 3.92
C ALA A 111 -11.43 -4.46 3.86
N GLN A 112 -10.96 -5.22 4.85
CA GLN A 112 -9.62 -5.83 4.87
C GLN A 112 -9.44 -6.82 3.71
N MET A 113 -10.45 -7.65 3.43
CA MET A 113 -10.43 -8.54 2.27
C MET A 113 -10.25 -7.74 0.97
N GLY A 114 -11.04 -6.68 0.77
CA GLY A 114 -10.93 -5.79 -0.39
C GLY A 114 -9.55 -5.14 -0.49
N ALA A 115 -9.03 -4.61 0.61
CA ALA A 115 -7.69 -4.01 0.69
C ALA A 115 -6.59 -5.04 0.36
N SER A 116 -6.72 -6.28 0.83
CA SER A 116 -5.75 -7.34 0.56
C SER A 116 -5.75 -7.78 -0.91
N VAL A 117 -6.91 -7.80 -1.57
CA VAL A 117 -6.99 -8.03 -3.03
C VAL A 117 -6.40 -6.86 -3.80
N ALA A 118 -6.67 -5.62 -3.37
CA ALA A 118 -6.06 -4.42 -3.95
C ALA A 118 -4.53 -4.45 -3.82
N ASN A 119 -3.98 -4.91 -2.69
CA ASN A 119 -2.55 -5.10 -2.48
C ASN A 119 -1.94 -6.04 -3.53
N CYS A 120 -2.59 -7.18 -3.79
CA CYS A 120 -2.12 -8.13 -4.80
C CYS A 120 -2.03 -7.47 -6.19
N TYR A 121 -3.07 -6.73 -6.58
CA TYR A 121 -3.07 -5.97 -7.83
C TYR A 121 -1.95 -4.92 -7.87
N LEU A 122 -1.79 -4.13 -6.80
CA LEU A 122 -0.77 -3.09 -6.70
C LEU A 122 0.65 -3.65 -6.76
N VAL A 123 0.92 -4.80 -6.13
CA VAL A 123 2.21 -5.51 -6.22
C VAL A 123 2.51 -5.89 -7.66
N ILE A 124 1.56 -6.50 -8.37
CA ILE A 124 1.73 -6.87 -9.78
C ILE A 124 1.94 -5.62 -10.63
N ALA A 125 1.15 -4.57 -10.40
CA ALA A 125 1.25 -3.32 -11.14
C ALA A 125 2.59 -2.62 -10.91
N ALA A 126 3.10 -2.58 -9.67
CA ALA A 126 4.40 -2.02 -9.34
C ALA A 126 5.52 -2.82 -10.03
N LEU A 127 5.53 -4.15 -9.88
CA LEU A 127 6.57 -5.02 -10.44
C LEU A 127 6.61 -4.98 -11.96
N ARG A 128 5.47 -4.88 -12.65
CA ARG A 128 5.42 -4.74 -14.12
C ARG A 128 6.17 -3.52 -14.65
N ARG A 129 6.37 -2.50 -13.82
CA ARG A 129 7.06 -1.25 -14.21
C ARG A 129 8.57 -1.34 -14.07
N ILE A 130 9.07 -2.25 -13.24
CA ILE A 130 10.50 -2.31 -12.86
C ILE A 130 11.13 -3.69 -13.06
N SER A 131 10.35 -4.71 -13.41
CA SER A 131 10.78 -6.09 -13.55
C SER A 131 10.23 -6.73 -14.83
N SER A 132 10.64 -7.97 -15.09
CA SER A 132 10.12 -8.77 -16.20
C SER A 132 8.67 -9.22 -15.95
N PRO A 133 7.92 -9.61 -17.00
CA PRO A 133 6.58 -10.17 -16.84
C PRO A 133 6.53 -11.38 -15.89
N LEU A 134 7.57 -12.22 -15.93
CA LEU A 134 7.72 -13.35 -15.01
C LEU A 134 7.93 -12.88 -13.57
N GLY A 135 8.79 -11.88 -13.35
CA GLY A 135 9.03 -11.32 -12.01
C GLY A 135 7.76 -10.73 -11.38
N ALA A 136 6.95 -10.04 -12.18
CA ALA A 136 5.66 -9.52 -11.72
C ALA A 136 4.65 -10.64 -11.41
N ALA A 137 4.60 -11.69 -12.24
CA ALA A 137 3.75 -12.84 -11.99
C ALA A 137 4.16 -13.59 -10.71
N LEU A 138 5.46 -13.84 -10.51
CA LEU A 138 5.98 -14.49 -9.31
C LEU A 138 5.67 -13.68 -8.05
N GLY A 139 5.89 -12.37 -8.05
CA GLY A 139 5.55 -11.52 -6.91
C GLY A 139 4.04 -11.50 -6.62
N GLY A 140 3.22 -11.45 -7.67
CA GLY A 140 1.76 -11.56 -7.54
C GLY A 140 1.31 -12.89 -6.93
N TRP A 141 1.84 -14.01 -7.44
CA TRP A 141 1.54 -15.35 -6.92
C TRP A 141 1.97 -15.51 -5.46
N LEU A 142 3.21 -15.12 -5.14
CA LEU A 142 3.73 -15.15 -3.77
C LEU A 142 2.82 -14.36 -2.82
N PHE A 143 2.30 -13.21 -3.24
CA PHE A 143 1.34 -12.44 -2.44
C PHE A 143 -0.03 -13.12 -2.35
N ALA A 144 -0.54 -13.65 -3.46
CA ALA A 144 -1.87 -14.24 -3.56
C ALA A 144 -2.04 -15.45 -2.64
N VAL A 145 -1.03 -16.35 -2.60
CA VAL A 145 -1.06 -17.62 -1.86
C VAL A 145 -0.43 -17.56 -0.47
N ASN A 146 0.05 -16.40 -0.04
CA ASN A 146 0.71 -16.28 1.27
C ASN A 146 -0.31 -16.54 2.40
N PRO A 147 -0.12 -17.60 3.22
CA PRO A 147 -1.09 -17.98 4.24
C PRO A 147 -1.22 -16.92 5.33
N ILE A 148 -0.13 -16.25 5.70
CA ILE A 148 -0.12 -15.19 6.71
C ILE A 148 -0.97 -14.02 6.23
N LEU A 149 -0.79 -13.57 4.98
CA LEU A 149 -1.57 -12.46 4.43
C LEU A 149 -3.05 -12.80 4.23
N ILE A 150 -3.38 -14.08 4.00
CA ILE A 150 -4.77 -14.56 3.96
C ILE A 150 -5.36 -14.51 5.36
N ASP A 151 -4.65 -15.01 6.37
CA ASP A 151 -5.13 -15.05 7.75
C ASP A 151 -5.38 -13.65 8.33
N HIS A 152 -4.46 -12.71 8.08
CA HIS A 152 -4.57 -11.32 8.53
C HIS A 152 -5.75 -10.55 7.90
N THR A 153 -6.47 -11.12 6.93
CA THR A 153 -7.72 -10.51 6.45
C THR A 153 -8.89 -10.70 7.42
N GLN A 154 -8.85 -11.72 8.28
CA GLN A 154 -9.92 -12.03 9.23
C GLN A 154 -9.66 -11.46 10.64
N LEU A 155 -8.41 -11.17 10.95
CA LEU A 155 -8.02 -10.55 12.22
C LEU A 155 -8.26 -9.03 12.13
N ILE A 156 -8.89 -8.44 13.15
CA ILE A 156 -9.12 -6.99 13.23
C ILE A 156 -7.80 -6.31 13.65
N LEU A 157 -6.87 -6.23 12.70
CA LEU A 157 -5.53 -5.70 12.93
C LEU A 157 -5.10 -4.70 11.83
N THR A 158 -4.07 -3.94 12.13
CA THR A 158 -3.59 -2.83 11.30
C THR A 158 -2.84 -3.29 10.04
N GLU A 159 -2.35 -4.53 10.01
CA GLU A 159 -1.41 -5.08 9.04
C GLU A 159 -1.91 -4.97 7.60
N THR A 160 -3.16 -5.35 7.34
CA THR A 160 -3.67 -5.40 5.96
C THR A 160 -3.71 -4.02 5.30
N PHE A 161 -4.16 -3.01 6.03
CA PHE A 161 -4.19 -1.62 5.56
C PHE A 161 -2.81 -0.95 5.62
N PHE A 162 -1.96 -1.35 6.56
CA PHE A 162 -0.57 -0.93 6.58
C PHE A 162 0.16 -1.40 5.31
N VAL A 163 -0.02 -2.66 4.91
CA VAL A 163 0.52 -3.20 3.65
C VAL A 163 -0.08 -2.47 2.45
N LEU A 164 -1.34 -2.02 2.51
CA LEU A 164 -1.93 -1.18 1.47
C LEU A 164 -1.24 0.16 1.32
N GLY A 165 -1.03 0.88 2.42
CA GLY A 165 -0.28 2.12 2.38
C GLY A 165 1.15 1.93 1.85
N ALA A 166 1.84 0.90 2.33
CA ALA A 166 3.20 0.57 1.90
C ALA A 166 3.28 0.20 0.42
N THR A 167 2.33 -0.60 -0.10
CA THR A 167 2.29 -0.98 -1.52
C THR A 167 1.88 0.18 -2.41
N LEU A 168 1.00 1.07 -1.96
CA LEU A 168 0.72 2.35 -2.65
C LEU A 168 1.97 3.21 -2.75
N LEU A 169 2.76 3.32 -1.67
CA LEU A 169 4.02 4.04 -1.67
C LEU A 169 4.98 3.42 -2.70
N LEU A 170 5.21 2.10 -2.64
CA LEU A 170 6.06 1.40 -3.61
C LEU A 170 5.57 1.55 -5.05
N TYR A 171 4.26 1.45 -5.28
CA TYR A 171 3.67 1.65 -6.60
C TYR A 171 3.92 3.06 -7.12
N SER A 172 3.76 4.09 -6.28
CA SER A 172 4.01 5.48 -6.64
C SER A 172 5.47 5.71 -7.04
N LEU A 173 6.42 5.14 -6.29
CA LEU A 173 7.85 5.19 -6.58
C LEU A 173 8.22 4.42 -7.86
N CYS A 174 7.65 3.22 -8.08
CA CYS A 174 7.86 2.45 -9.31
C CYS A 174 7.31 3.18 -10.54
N ARG A 175 6.14 3.81 -10.39
CA ARG A 175 5.55 4.65 -11.43
C ARG A 175 6.43 5.84 -11.76
N TRP A 176 6.94 6.53 -10.75
CA TRP A 176 7.87 7.64 -10.93
C TRP A 176 9.12 7.22 -11.70
N ARG A 177 9.77 6.13 -11.29
CA ARG A 177 10.99 5.60 -11.92
C ARG A 177 10.79 5.17 -13.38
N ALA A 178 9.60 4.69 -13.73
CA ALA A 178 9.30 4.21 -15.09
C ALA A 178 8.98 5.35 -16.09
N HIS A 179 8.73 6.58 -15.63
CA HIS A 179 8.43 7.71 -16.51
C HIS A 179 9.73 8.37 -17.02
N PRO A 180 9.87 8.63 -18.34
CA PRO A 180 11.08 9.24 -18.92
C PRO A 180 11.35 10.68 -18.48
N ALA A 181 10.30 11.44 -18.17
CA ALA A 181 10.36 12.83 -17.68
C ALA A 181 9.29 13.02 -16.60
N PRO A 182 9.54 12.51 -15.38
CA PRO A 182 8.54 12.54 -14.33
C PRO A 182 8.36 13.95 -13.77
N ASP A 183 7.11 14.38 -13.63
CA ASP A 183 6.77 15.58 -12.86
C ASP A 183 7.02 15.31 -11.36
N PRO A 184 8.02 15.98 -10.74
CA PRO A 184 8.40 15.73 -9.35
C PRO A 184 7.28 16.09 -8.36
N LEU A 185 6.40 17.04 -8.69
CA LEU A 185 5.29 17.44 -7.82
C LEU A 185 4.23 16.34 -7.76
N ARG A 186 3.84 15.80 -8.91
CA ARG A 186 2.87 14.70 -8.98
C ARG A 186 3.40 13.43 -8.33
N ALA A 187 4.68 13.13 -8.53
CA ALA A 187 5.32 11.98 -7.91
C ALA A 187 5.42 12.13 -6.39
N GLY A 188 5.92 13.29 -5.93
CA GLY A 188 6.05 13.62 -4.51
C GLY A 188 4.70 13.63 -3.79
N PHE A 189 3.66 14.15 -4.42
CA PHE A 189 2.30 14.14 -3.87
C PHE A 189 1.78 12.71 -3.69
N GLY A 190 1.88 11.86 -4.71
CA GLY A 190 1.42 10.46 -4.63
C GLY A 190 2.15 9.67 -3.54
N SER A 191 3.47 9.78 -3.46
CA SER A 191 4.26 9.14 -2.41
C SER A 191 3.99 9.72 -1.03
N GLY A 192 3.80 11.04 -0.92
CA GLY A 192 3.51 11.73 0.33
C GLY A 192 2.16 11.34 0.91
N VAL A 193 1.11 11.28 0.08
CA VAL A 193 -0.22 10.81 0.49
C VAL A 193 -0.17 9.35 0.95
N ALA A 194 0.49 8.48 0.20
CA ALA A 194 0.65 7.07 0.58
C ALA A 194 1.41 6.92 1.90
N LEU A 195 2.50 7.67 2.10
CA LEU A 195 3.28 7.66 3.32
C LEU A 195 2.49 8.20 4.51
N ALA A 196 1.74 9.30 4.34
CA ALA A 196 0.88 9.87 5.36
C ALA A 196 -0.21 8.88 5.79
N PHE A 197 -0.89 8.26 4.83
CA PHE A 197 -1.89 7.21 5.09
C PHE A 197 -1.27 6.05 5.89
N THR A 198 -0.10 5.57 5.47
CA THR A 198 0.59 4.46 6.17
C THR A 198 1.00 4.85 7.58
N THR A 199 1.48 6.08 7.77
CA THR A 199 1.89 6.63 9.07
C THR A 199 0.72 6.76 10.03
N LEU A 200 -0.46 7.15 9.54
CA LEU A 200 -1.68 7.21 10.35
C LEU A 200 -2.08 5.83 10.87
N ILE A 201 -1.82 4.76 10.11
CA ILE A 201 -2.12 3.38 10.51
C ILE A 201 -1.03 2.85 11.46
N ARG A 202 0.25 3.07 11.14
CA ARG A 202 1.38 2.72 12.00
C ARG A 202 2.49 3.77 11.87
N PRO A 203 2.87 4.44 12.97
CA PRO A 203 3.87 5.51 12.93
C PRO A 203 5.27 5.02 12.58
N GLY A 204 5.55 3.71 12.66
CA GLY A 204 6.84 3.13 12.30
C GLY A 204 7.31 3.46 10.87
N MET A 205 6.40 3.79 9.94
CA MET A 205 6.75 4.19 8.58
C MET A 205 7.33 5.61 8.47
N LEU A 206 7.24 6.45 9.50
CA LEU A 206 7.91 7.75 9.54
C LEU A 206 9.42 7.62 9.33
N TRP A 207 10.03 6.54 9.83
CA TRP A 207 11.46 6.28 9.69
C TRP A 207 11.89 6.03 8.25
N LEU A 208 10.96 5.70 7.35
CA LEU A 208 11.27 5.52 5.94
C LEU A 208 11.54 6.85 5.23
N ALA A 209 10.92 7.95 5.68
CA ALA A 209 11.10 9.27 5.08
C ALA A 209 12.56 9.76 5.10
N PRO A 210 13.27 9.80 6.25
CA PRO A 210 14.67 10.22 6.29
C PRO A 210 15.57 9.25 5.52
N VAL A 211 15.28 7.95 5.54
CA VAL A 211 16.05 6.96 4.76
C VAL A 211 15.92 7.23 3.26
N LEU A 212 14.70 7.42 2.75
CA LEU A 212 14.48 7.75 1.35
C LEU A 212 15.06 9.12 0.98
N GLY A 213 15.04 10.09 1.89
CA GLY A 213 15.67 11.40 1.70
C GLY A 213 17.19 11.28 1.56
N VAL A 214 17.83 10.54 2.47
CA VAL A 214 19.27 10.24 2.44
C VAL A 214 19.63 9.52 1.15
N LEU A 215 18.96 8.40 0.84
CA LEU A 215 19.20 7.67 -0.40
C LEU A 215 18.97 8.55 -1.64
N GLY A 216 17.92 9.37 -1.64
CA GLY A 216 17.65 10.33 -2.71
C GLY A 216 18.80 11.32 -2.91
N VAL A 217 19.33 11.90 -1.84
CA VAL A 217 20.47 12.84 -1.89
C VAL A 217 21.77 12.16 -2.34
N PHE A 218 22.06 10.96 -1.85
CA PHE A 218 23.30 10.25 -2.18
C PHE A 218 23.28 9.60 -3.57
N PHE A 219 22.12 9.19 -4.06
CA PHE A 219 21.98 8.58 -5.38
C PHE A 219 21.56 9.57 -6.48
N ALA A 220 21.09 10.78 -6.16
CA ALA A 220 20.78 11.84 -7.13
C ALA A 220 21.92 12.16 -8.13
N PRO A 221 23.22 12.21 -7.73
CA PRO A 221 24.31 12.47 -8.68
C PRO A 221 24.49 11.38 -9.73
N ALA A 222 24.08 10.14 -9.45
CA ALA A 222 24.13 9.04 -10.41
C ALA A 222 23.03 9.11 -11.49
N PHE A 223 21.95 9.87 -11.24
CA PHE A 223 20.84 10.04 -12.17
C PHE A 223 20.98 11.27 -13.09
N GLY A 224 21.81 12.26 -12.73
CA GLY A 224 22.02 13.50 -13.51
C GLY A 224 22.99 13.38 -14.69
N ALA A 225 23.80 12.32 -14.76
CA ALA A 225 24.85 12.18 -15.79
C ALA A 225 24.33 11.96 -17.23
N GLY A 226 23.05 11.59 -17.40
CA GLY A 226 22.43 11.39 -18.72
C GLY A 226 22.02 12.68 -19.43
N ALA A 227 21.76 13.77 -18.71
CA ALA A 227 21.29 15.03 -19.29
C ALA A 227 22.44 15.86 -19.89
N SER A 228 23.64 15.78 -19.31
CA SER A 228 24.82 16.52 -19.80
C SER A 228 25.38 15.97 -21.11
N ALA A 229 25.09 14.70 -21.43
CA ALA A 229 25.54 14.07 -22.68
C ALA A 229 24.75 14.54 -23.93
N LEU A 230 23.50 15.02 -23.76
CA LEU A 230 22.70 15.57 -24.86
C LEU A 230 23.05 17.04 -25.14
N ALA A 231 23.41 17.82 -24.11
CA ALA A 231 23.84 19.21 -24.27
C ALA A 231 25.19 19.31 -25.02
N GLY A 232 26.09 18.35 -24.85
CA GLY A 232 27.36 18.27 -25.60
C GLY A 232 27.21 17.91 -27.08
N ARG A 233 26.13 17.22 -27.48
CA ARG A 233 25.89 16.85 -28.90
C ARG A 233 25.21 17.95 -29.71
N LEU A 234 24.50 18.88 -29.07
CA LEU A 234 23.90 20.02 -29.77
C LEU A 234 24.87 21.21 -29.96
N SER A 235 25.95 21.29 -29.18
CA SER A 235 26.98 22.34 -29.37
C SER A 235 28.05 21.96 -30.40
N CYS A 236 28.28 20.67 -30.65
CA CYS A 236 29.31 20.21 -31.59
C CYS A 236 28.81 20.08 -33.05
N GLY A 237 27.49 20.02 -33.27
CA GLY A 237 26.88 19.91 -34.61
C GLY A 237 26.69 21.22 -35.38
N ARG A 238 27.05 22.39 -34.81
CA ARG A 238 26.72 23.71 -35.38
C ARG A 238 27.91 24.51 -35.89
N ARG A 239 29.06 23.87 -36.13
CA ARG A 239 30.32 24.55 -36.50
C ARG A 239 30.94 24.16 -37.84
N GLY A 240 30.15 23.64 -38.79
CA GLY A 240 30.67 23.30 -40.11
C GLY A 240 29.61 23.26 -41.21
N SER A 241 29.06 24.42 -41.60
CA SER A 241 28.51 24.65 -42.96
C SER A 241 28.08 26.11 -43.11
N LEU A 242 29.04 27.03 -43.22
CA LEU A 242 28.82 28.42 -43.65
C LEU A 242 30.06 28.90 -44.42
N SER A 243 30.41 28.18 -45.48
CA SER A 243 31.34 28.63 -46.52
C SER A 243 31.01 27.90 -47.81
N ALA A 244 30.02 28.41 -48.56
CA ALA A 244 29.90 28.26 -50.02
C ALA A 244 28.48 28.65 -50.48
N VAL A 245 28.15 29.95 -50.53
CA VAL A 245 27.25 30.56 -51.55
C VAL A 245 27.45 32.08 -51.46
N VAL A 246 28.45 32.63 -52.13
CA VAL A 246 28.40 33.95 -52.80
C VAL A 246 29.48 33.92 -53.88
N GLY A 247 29.07 33.64 -55.12
CA GLY A 247 29.86 33.86 -56.32
C GLY A 247 29.09 34.82 -57.21
N ILE A 248 29.55 36.07 -57.24
CA ILE A 248 29.43 37.04 -58.34
C ILE A 248 30.85 37.53 -58.57
#